data_AF-A0A382Z6C5-F1
#
_entry.id   AF-A0A382Z6C5-F1
#
_cell.length_a   1.000
_cell.length_b   1.000
_cell.length_c   1.000
_cell.angle_alpha   90.00
_cell.angle_beta   90.00
_cell.angle_gamma   90.00
#
_symmetry.space_group_name_H-M   'P 1'
#
loop_
_entity.id
_entity.type
_entity.pdbx_description
1 polymer ?
#
loop_
_entity_poly.entity_id
_entity_poly.type
_entity_poly.pdbx_seq_one_letter_code
_entity_poly.pdbx_strand_id
1 'polypeptide(L)'
;MGSVYGPNIVTDSLQLYIDAGNTKSYSGSGTIWSDLSGNGHDVTLGNGAGNSPTFSSNNGGYFDFNGSSHKAYSTNVINLMANDWTIDCWVYLDDWEYPSSACGDNRATIWGCFDGYWNGASLEIVETSLRFTEFHATSSYNIRAISGGSLSTWMHVTVSWDDDGLMKGYVNGVEGSSGGLDVSS
;
A
#
# COMPACT_ATOMS: atom_id res chain seq x y z
N MET A 1 -25.43 13.52 19.99
CA MET A 1 -24.54 12.56 19.32
C MET A 1 -23.63 13.37 18.40
N GLY A 2 -22.37 13.55 18.77
CA GLY A 2 -21.42 14.31 17.96
C GLY A 2 -20.98 13.46 16.78
N SER A 3 -21.16 13.96 15.55
CA SER A 3 -20.54 13.37 14.37
C SER A 3 -19.03 13.43 14.55
N VAL A 4 -18.38 12.29 14.73
CA VAL A 4 -16.93 12.18 14.51
C VAL A 4 -16.77 12.34 12.99
N TYR A 5 -16.43 13.55 12.55
CA TYR A 5 -15.98 13.76 11.19
C TYR A 5 -14.58 13.15 11.10
N GLY A 6 -14.39 12.25 10.14
CA GLY A 6 -13.06 11.76 9.77
C GLY A 6 -12.16 12.92 9.32
N PRO A 7 -10.85 12.69 9.16
CA PRO A 7 -9.96 13.71 8.65
C PRO A 7 -10.47 14.27 7.32
N ASN A 8 -10.25 15.57 7.08
CA ASN A 8 -10.52 16.16 5.77
C ASN A 8 -9.51 15.58 4.77
N ILE A 9 -9.98 14.69 3.90
CA ILE A 9 -9.21 14.11 2.80
C ILE A 9 -9.59 14.78 1.48
N VAL A 10 -8.72 14.70 0.49
CA VAL A 10 -9.05 15.08 -0.88
C VAL A 10 -10.00 14.02 -1.44
N THR A 11 -11.22 14.43 -1.81
CA THR A 11 -12.24 13.51 -2.36
C THR A 11 -12.33 13.57 -3.88
N ASP A 12 -11.69 14.56 -4.50
CA ASP A 12 -11.68 14.72 -5.95
C ASP A 12 -10.90 13.56 -6.58
N SER A 13 -11.53 12.83 -7.50
CA SER A 13 -10.98 11.64 -8.16
C SER A 13 -10.58 10.47 -7.23
N LEU A 14 -11.03 10.49 -5.97
CA LEU A 14 -10.74 9.44 -4.99
C LEU A 14 -11.29 8.09 -5.45
N GLN A 15 -10.41 7.10 -5.62
CA GLN A 15 -10.79 5.76 -6.07
C GLN A 15 -11.04 4.79 -4.92
N LEU A 16 -10.28 4.87 -3.83
CA LEU A 16 -10.36 3.97 -2.69
C LEU A 16 -10.19 4.75 -1.40
N TYR A 17 -11.05 4.50 -0.41
CA TYR A 17 -10.84 5.02 0.94
C TYR A 17 -11.21 3.97 1.98
N ILE A 18 -10.20 3.38 2.58
CA ILE A 18 -10.34 2.37 3.64
C ILE A 18 -9.61 2.85 4.89
N ASP A 19 -10.25 2.70 6.05
CA ASP A 19 -9.73 3.16 7.33
C ASP A 19 -10.11 2.19 8.44
N ALA A 20 -9.14 1.47 8.99
CA ALA A 20 -9.40 0.45 10.01
C ALA A 20 -9.92 1.04 11.34
N GLY A 21 -9.66 2.32 11.59
CA GLY A 21 -10.17 3.07 12.75
C GLY A 21 -11.59 3.59 12.60
N ASN A 22 -12.05 3.74 11.36
CA ASN A 22 -13.38 4.24 11.07
C ASN A 22 -14.39 3.10 11.12
N THR A 23 -15.32 3.14 12.09
CA THR A 23 -16.33 2.10 12.27
C THR A 23 -17.26 1.90 11.07
N LYS A 24 -17.34 2.87 10.14
CA LYS A 24 -18.07 2.73 8.88
C LYS A 24 -17.30 1.90 7.84
N SER A 25 -15.97 1.90 7.91
CA SER A 25 -15.09 1.14 7.04
C SER A 25 -14.76 -0.23 7.65
N TYR A 26 -14.46 -0.30 8.94
CA TYR A 26 -14.30 -1.56 9.67
C TYR A 26 -15.00 -1.52 11.02
N SER A 27 -15.98 -2.41 11.24
CA SER A 27 -16.77 -2.46 12.47
C SER A 27 -15.99 -2.91 13.72
N GLY A 28 -14.74 -3.34 13.56
CA GLY A 28 -13.93 -4.01 14.58
C GLY A 28 -14.04 -5.54 14.54
N SER A 29 -14.81 -6.10 13.61
CA SER A 29 -14.95 -7.55 13.41
C SER A 29 -15.31 -7.90 11.96
N GLY A 30 -15.16 -9.19 11.62
CA GLY A 30 -15.45 -9.72 10.28
C GLY A 30 -14.27 -9.61 9.32
N THR A 31 -14.50 -10.02 8.08
CA THR A 31 -13.46 -10.17 7.04
C THR A 31 -13.56 -9.11 5.95
N ILE A 32 -14.39 -8.08 6.11
CA ILE A 32 -14.60 -7.03 5.12
C ILE A 32 -14.14 -5.70 5.69
N TRP A 33 -13.25 -5.03 4.97
CA TRP A 33 -12.82 -3.66 5.19
C TRP A 33 -13.42 -2.81 4.07
N SER A 34 -14.52 -2.13 4.39
CA SER A 34 -15.39 -1.46 3.43
C SER A 34 -14.78 -0.16 2.90
N ASP A 35 -14.91 0.03 1.59
CA ASP A 35 -14.50 1.22 0.86
C ASP A 35 -15.53 2.34 1.04
N LEU A 36 -15.06 3.47 1.56
CA LEU A 36 -15.85 4.67 1.84
C LEU A 36 -15.82 5.69 0.69
N SER A 37 -15.06 5.43 -0.38
CA SER A 37 -15.05 6.31 -1.56
C SER A 37 -16.37 6.25 -2.33
N GLY A 38 -17.11 5.13 -2.21
CA GLY A 38 -18.34 4.86 -2.95
C GLY A 38 -18.14 4.14 -4.28
N ASN A 39 -16.91 3.75 -4.62
CA ASN A 39 -16.59 3.06 -5.88
C ASN A 39 -16.65 1.52 -5.79
N GLY A 40 -16.87 0.98 -4.59
CA GLY A 40 -17.08 -0.45 -4.39
C GLY A 40 -15.80 -1.27 -4.49
N HIS A 41 -14.67 -0.71 -4.04
CA HIS A 41 -13.39 -1.41 -3.93
C HIS A 41 -13.19 -2.03 -2.54
N ASP A 42 -14.27 -2.60 -1.97
CA ASP A 42 -14.23 -3.28 -0.68
C ASP A 42 -13.08 -4.30 -0.62
N VAL A 43 -12.39 -4.34 0.52
CA VAL A 43 -11.22 -5.18 0.75
C VAL A 43 -11.60 -6.37 1.61
N THR A 44 -11.25 -7.56 1.15
CA THR A 44 -11.38 -8.81 1.91
C THR A 44 -10.11 -9.09 2.70
N LEU A 45 -10.26 -9.37 3.99
CA LEU A 45 -9.20 -9.68 4.93
C LEU A 45 -8.95 -11.20 5.00
N GLY A 46 -7.83 -11.63 4.43
CA GLY A 46 -7.42 -13.03 4.37
C GLY A 46 -8.12 -13.86 3.28
N ASN A 47 -7.73 -15.13 3.15
CA ASN A 47 -8.32 -16.07 2.19
C ASN A 47 -9.03 -17.24 2.91
N GLY A 48 -9.87 -16.92 3.89
CA GLY A 48 -10.59 -17.88 4.74
C GLY A 48 -10.15 -17.88 6.20
N ALA A 49 -10.83 -18.70 7.02
CA ALA A 49 -10.65 -18.73 8.47
C ALA A 49 -9.21 -19.07 8.88
N GLY A 50 -8.60 -18.20 9.68
CA GLY A 50 -7.26 -18.40 10.24
C GLY A 50 -6.10 -17.77 9.47
N ASN A 51 -6.35 -17.10 8.34
CA ASN A 51 -5.34 -16.38 7.55
C ASN A 51 -5.69 -14.90 7.33
N SER A 52 -6.43 -14.31 8.26
CA SER A 52 -6.80 -12.89 8.23
C SER A 52 -5.85 -12.06 9.11
N PRO A 53 -5.50 -10.83 8.70
CA PRO A 53 -4.79 -9.88 9.55
C PRO A 53 -5.50 -9.67 10.90
N THR A 54 -4.73 -9.39 11.96
CA THR A 54 -5.30 -9.15 13.28
C THR A 54 -5.67 -7.68 13.42
N PHE A 55 -6.92 -7.39 13.77
CA PHE A 55 -7.34 -6.02 14.05
C PHE A 55 -6.88 -5.56 15.44
N SER A 56 -6.45 -4.31 15.54
CA SER A 56 -6.17 -3.60 16.78
C SER A 56 -6.79 -2.22 16.74
N SER A 57 -7.48 -1.82 17.80
CA SER A 57 -8.05 -0.47 17.94
C SER A 57 -7.06 0.57 18.48
N ASN A 58 -5.83 0.16 18.77
CA ASN A 58 -4.77 1.08 19.23
C ASN A 58 -4.32 2.00 18.09
N ASN A 59 -3.70 3.14 18.42
CA ASN A 59 -3.11 4.08 17.46
C ASN A 59 -4.07 4.55 16.34
N GLY A 60 -5.37 4.62 16.64
CA GLY A 60 -6.36 5.02 15.64
C GLY A 60 -6.86 3.88 14.75
N GLY A 61 -6.52 2.61 15.05
CA GLY A 61 -7.03 1.45 14.33
C GLY A 61 -6.11 0.97 13.21
N TYR A 62 -5.71 -0.30 13.25
CA TYR A 62 -4.87 -0.90 12.21
C TYR A 62 -5.07 -2.41 12.09
N PHE A 63 -4.56 -2.96 11.00
CA PHE A 63 -4.41 -4.40 10.79
C PHE A 63 -2.94 -4.80 10.91
N ASP A 64 -2.69 -5.84 11.70
CA ASP A 64 -1.40 -6.47 11.89
C ASP A 64 -1.22 -7.65 10.93
N PHE A 65 -0.19 -7.57 10.09
CA PHE A 65 0.15 -8.58 9.09
C PHE A 65 1.38 -9.35 9.55
N ASN A 66 1.26 -10.67 9.64
CA ASN A 66 2.31 -11.53 10.19
C ASN A 66 3.53 -11.74 9.27
N GLY A 67 3.62 -10.99 8.16
CA GLY A 67 4.63 -11.15 7.12
C GLY A 67 4.53 -12.43 6.29
N SER A 68 3.78 -13.46 6.67
CA SER A 68 3.80 -14.78 6.02
C SER A 68 2.53 -15.11 5.23
N SER A 69 1.39 -15.22 5.90
CA SER A 69 0.13 -15.69 5.30
C SER A 69 -0.97 -14.64 5.28
N HIS A 70 -0.85 -13.60 6.11
CA HIS A 70 -1.84 -12.54 6.21
C HIS A 70 -1.78 -11.64 4.98
N LYS A 71 -2.96 -11.35 4.43
CA LYS A 71 -3.13 -10.43 3.31
C LYS A 71 -4.51 -9.80 3.33
N ALA A 72 -4.64 -8.68 2.64
CA ALA A 72 -5.90 -8.02 2.37
C ALA A 72 -5.94 -7.74 0.86
N TYR A 73 -7.09 -7.97 0.21
CA TYR A 73 -7.19 -7.78 -1.24
C TYR A 73 -8.60 -7.36 -1.66
N SER A 74 -8.69 -6.60 -2.74
CA SER A 74 -9.94 -6.39 -3.48
C SER A 74 -9.86 -7.15 -4.80
N THR A 75 -11.00 -7.69 -5.25
CA THR A 75 -11.12 -8.28 -6.60
C THR A 75 -11.54 -7.24 -7.63
N ASN A 76 -12.00 -6.07 -7.21
CA ASN A 76 -12.30 -4.94 -8.08
C ASN A 76 -11.02 -4.11 -8.25
N VAL A 77 -10.28 -4.39 -9.33
CA VAL A 77 -8.94 -3.83 -9.55
C VAL A 77 -9.02 -2.36 -9.96
N ILE A 78 -8.19 -1.52 -9.33
CA ILE A 78 -7.96 -0.14 -9.74
C ILE A 78 -6.82 -0.14 -10.74
N ASN A 79 -7.04 0.37 -11.96
CA ASN A 79 -5.98 0.37 -12.97
C ASN A 79 -4.97 1.49 -12.74
N LEU A 80 -3.88 1.17 -12.01
CA LEU A 80 -2.77 2.09 -11.75
C LEU A 80 -1.86 2.32 -12.98
N MET A 81 -2.09 1.64 -14.10
CA MET A 81 -1.23 1.72 -15.28
C MET A 81 -1.77 2.66 -16.37
N ALA A 82 -2.94 3.27 -16.16
CA ALA A 82 -3.67 3.98 -17.21
C ALA A 82 -3.74 5.50 -17.01
N ASN A 83 -3.52 6.01 -15.79
CA ASN A 83 -3.68 7.42 -15.46
C ASN A 83 -2.70 7.82 -14.36
N ASP A 84 -2.59 9.12 -14.09
CA ASP A 84 -1.94 9.65 -12.90
C ASP A 84 -2.64 9.16 -11.63
N TRP A 85 -1.87 8.90 -10.59
CA TRP A 85 -2.42 8.48 -9.31
C TRP A 85 -1.52 8.85 -8.13
N THR A 86 -2.11 8.81 -6.95
CA THR A 86 -1.41 8.94 -5.67
C THR A 86 -2.02 7.95 -4.70
N ILE A 87 -1.18 7.31 -3.91
CA ILE A 87 -1.58 6.43 -2.82
C ILE A 87 -0.88 6.90 -1.54
N ASP A 88 -1.66 7.03 -0.48
CA ASP A 88 -1.21 7.40 0.85
C ASP A 88 -1.65 6.34 1.86
N CYS A 89 -0.74 5.98 2.77
CA CYS A 89 -1.03 5.06 3.84
C CYS A 89 -0.14 5.28 5.07
N TRP A 90 -0.65 4.87 6.23
CA TRP A 90 0.15 4.72 7.44
C TRP A 90 0.64 3.29 7.55
N VAL A 91 1.92 3.11 7.84
CA VAL A 91 2.56 1.79 8.00
C VAL A 91 3.44 1.78 9.25
N TYR A 92 3.53 0.62 9.88
CA TYR A 92 4.46 0.32 10.96
C TYR A 92 5.21 -0.94 10.57
N LEU A 93 6.54 -0.89 10.56
CA LEU A 93 7.38 -2.01 10.14
C LEU A 93 8.13 -2.58 11.35
N ASP A 94 7.98 -3.88 11.60
CA ASP A 94 8.75 -4.57 12.64
C ASP A 94 10.15 -4.97 12.16
N ASP A 95 10.27 -5.32 10.89
CA ASP A 95 11.49 -5.80 10.27
C ASP A 95 11.57 -5.34 8.80
N TRP A 96 12.78 -5.26 8.27
CA TRP A 96 13.03 -5.07 6.85
C TRP A 96 13.14 -6.40 6.08
N GLU A 97 13.38 -7.51 6.77
CA GLU A 97 13.68 -8.79 6.14
C GLU A 97 12.42 -9.63 5.89
N TYR A 98 12.27 -10.09 4.64
CA TYR A 98 11.41 -11.19 4.25
C TYR A 98 12.22 -12.28 3.51
N PRO A 99 12.84 -13.20 4.28
CA PRO A 99 13.88 -14.08 3.77
C PRO A 99 13.35 -15.20 2.86
N SER A 100 12.04 -15.31 2.69
CA SER A 100 11.36 -16.27 1.82
C SER A 100 10.65 -15.63 0.63
N SER A 101 11.14 -14.49 0.13
CA SER A 101 10.57 -13.86 -1.07
C SER A 101 10.58 -14.84 -2.25
N ALA A 102 9.52 -14.82 -3.06
CA ALA A 102 9.42 -15.63 -4.28
C ALA A 102 10.48 -15.26 -5.34
N CYS A 103 11.04 -14.05 -5.24
CA CYS A 103 12.04 -13.50 -6.14
C CYS A 103 13.48 -13.83 -5.70
N GLY A 104 13.66 -14.44 -4.52
CA GLY A 104 14.97 -14.82 -3.98
C GLY A 104 15.81 -13.66 -3.47
N ASP A 105 15.30 -12.42 -3.57
CA ASP A 105 15.85 -11.21 -2.98
C ASP A 105 14.98 -10.80 -1.78
N ASN A 106 15.59 -10.48 -0.65
CA ASN A 106 14.94 -10.24 0.64
C ASN A 106 13.90 -9.09 0.61
N ARG A 107 12.71 -9.34 0.07
CA ARG A 107 11.72 -8.34 -0.34
C ARG A 107 10.33 -8.68 0.18
N ALA A 108 9.64 -7.68 0.72
CA ALA A 108 8.23 -7.75 1.09
C ALA A 108 7.41 -6.69 0.36
N THR A 109 6.15 -6.99 0.07
CA THR A 109 5.19 -6.03 -0.48
C THR A 109 4.32 -5.48 0.64
N ILE A 110 4.26 -4.16 0.78
CA ILE A 110 3.34 -3.47 1.70
C ILE A 110 1.95 -3.42 1.05
N TRP A 111 1.90 -2.97 -0.20
CA TRP A 111 0.72 -3.06 -1.05
C TRP A 111 1.15 -3.12 -2.51
N GLY A 112 0.27 -3.66 -3.35
CA GLY A 112 0.49 -3.66 -4.79
C GLY A 112 -0.82 -3.85 -5.55
N CYS A 113 -0.84 -3.35 -6.77
CA CYS A 113 -1.88 -3.60 -7.75
C CYS A 113 -1.25 -4.35 -8.93
N PHE A 114 -1.79 -5.52 -9.25
CA PHE A 114 -1.24 -6.40 -10.29
C PHE A 114 -2.33 -6.74 -11.28
N ASP A 115 -2.06 -6.52 -12.57
CA ASP A 115 -2.94 -6.84 -13.69
C ASP A 115 -2.25 -7.81 -14.65
N GLY A 116 -2.08 -9.04 -14.18
CA GLY A 116 -1.43 -10.12 -14.93
C GLY A 116 0.04 -10.33 -14.58
N TYR A 117 0.72 -11.17 -15.35
CA TYR A 117 2.12 -11.51 -15.15
C TYR A 117 3.00 -10.32 -15.56
N TRP A 118 3.86 -9.86 -14.64
CA TRP A 118 4.76 -8.72 -14.88
C TRP A 118 4.05 -7.43 -15.26
N ASN A 119 2.87 -7.16 -14.72
CA ASN A 119 2.21 -5.89 -14.97
C ASN A 119 1.57 -5.37 -13.68
N GLY A 120 2.08 -4.26 -13.16
CA GLY A 120 1.60 -3.71 -11.91
C GLY A 120 2.51 -2.68 -11.26
N ALA A 121 2.06 -2.22 -10.10
CA ALA A 121 2.75 -1.23 -9.27
C ALA A 121 2.72 -1.68 -7.81
N SER A 122 3.83 -1.52 -7.09
CA SER A 122 3.97 -1.99 -5.70
C SER A 122 4.84 -1.06 -4.87
N LEU A 123 4.41 -0.84 -3.62
CA LEU A 123 5.27 -0.34 -2.56
C LEU A 123 5.88 -1.54 -1.83
N GLU A 124 7.19 -1.56 -1.77
CA GLU A 124 7.99 -2.70 -1.35
C GLU A 124 9.01 -2.28 -0.29
N ILE A 125 9.40 -3.26 0.50
CA ILE A 125 10.60 -3.24 1.33
C ILE A 125 11.66 -4.03 0.58
N VAL A 126 12.84 -3.44 0.41
CA VAL A 126 14.02 -4.11 -0.14
C VAL A 126 15.22 -3.81 0.74
N GLU A 127 15.85 -4.87 1.26
CA GLU A 127 17.01 -4.82 2.16
C GLU A 127 16.78 -4.00 3.43
N THR A 128 16.98 -2.68 3.38
CA THR A 128 16.83 -1.75 4.51
C THR A 128 16.11 -0.46 4.09
N SER A 129 15.40 -0.50 2.96
CA SER A 129 14.79 0.68 2.35
C SER A 129 13.38 0.40 1.84
N LEU A 130 12.59 1.48 1.75
CA LEU A 130 11.34 1.45 1.00
C LEU A 130 11.63 1.69 -0.48
N ARG A 131 10.87 1.03 -1.33
CA ARG A 131 10.99 1.12 -2.78
C ARG A 131 9.61 1.14 -3.40
N PHE A 132 9.40 2.07 -4.32
CA PHE A 132 8.25 2.03 -5.21
C PHE A 132 8.69 1.44 -6.55
N THR A 133 7.94 0.48 -7.08
CA THR A 133 8.24 -0.21 -8.33
C THR A 133 6.99 -0.22 -9.19
N GLU A 134 7.18 0.11 -10.46
CA GLU A 134 6.20 -0.07 -11.51
C GLU A 134 6.83 -0.96 -12.58
N PHE A 135 6.10 -1.93 -13.10
CA PHE A 135 6.60 -2.86 -14.09
C PHE A 135 5.49 -3.23 -15.08
N HIS A 136 5.88 -3.43 -16.34
CA HIS A 136 4.97 -3.66 -17.46
C HIS A 136 5.22 -5.00 -18.12
N ALA A 137 4.17 -5.57 -18.72
CA ALA A 137 4.24 -6.89 -19.38
C ALA A 137 5.27 -6.94 -20.53
N THR A 138 5.77 -5.78 -20.98
CA THR A 138 6.87 -5.62 -21.94
C THR A 138 8.26 -5.83 -21.35
N SER A 139 8.37 -6.20 -20.07
CA SER A 139 9.62 -6.26 -19.29
C SER A 139 10.29 -4.91 -19.02
N SER A 140 9.59 -3.81 -19.28
CA SER A 140 9.99 -2.47 -18.88
C SER A 140 9.59 -2.24 -17.42
N TYR A 141 10.42 -1.57 -16.64
CA TYR A 141 10.09 -1.22 -15.26
C TYR A 141 10.74 0.09 -14.84
N ASN A 142 10.14 0.72 -13.85
CA ASN A 142 10.63 1.91 -13.17
C ASN A 142 10.77 1.60 -11.68
N ILE A 143 11.90 2.00 -11.09
CA ILE A 143 12.16 1.83 -9.66
C ILE A 143 12.49 3.19 -9.06
N ARG A 144 11.87 3.48 -7.92
CA ARG A 144 12.15 4.65 -7.09
C ARG A 144 12.45 4.20 -5.66
N ALA A 145 13.70 4.38 -5.22
CA ALA A 145 14.04 4.25 -3.81
C ALA A 145 13.42 5.41 -3.01
N ILE A 146 12.92 5.11 -1.82
CA ILE A 146 12.31 6.08 -0.91
C ILE A 146 13.09 6.07 0.41
N SER A 147 13.80 7.15 0.68
CA SER A 147 14.57 7.31 1.92
C SER A 147 13.69 7.79 3.08
N GLY A 148 14.18 7.63 4.31
CA GLY A 148 13.47 8.06 5.52
C GLY A 148 12.63 6.97 6.20
N GLY A 149 12.62 5.75 5.65
CA GLY A 149 11.99 4.60 6.30
C GLY A 149 12.67 4.22 7.62
N SER A 150 11.89 3.72 8.58
CA SER A 150 12.34 3.34 9.92
C SER A 150 11.49 2.19 10.47
N LEU A 151 12.10 1.35 11.31
CA LEU A 151 11.40 0.27 12.02
C LEU A 151 10.82 0.77 13.33
N SER A 152 9.86 0.01 13.85
CA SER A 152 9.26 0.17 15.17
C SER A 152 8.65 1.54 15.44
N THR A 153 8.19 2.22 14.38
CA THR A 153 7.46 3.49 14.46
C THR A 153 6.48 3.61 13.31
N TRP A 154 5.36 4.30 13.57
CA TRP A 154 4.41 4.66 12.53
C TRP A 154 5.05 5.66 11.56
N MET A 155 4.82 5.43 10.27
CA MET A 155 5.26 6.28 9.18
C MET A 155 4.10 6.54 8.24
N HIS A 156 3.98 7.79 7.78
CA HIS A 156 3.09 8.13 6.68
C HIS A 156 3.87 8.03 5.37
N VAL A 157 3.46 7.11 4.50
CA VAL A 157 4.09 6.91 3.19
C VAL A 157 3.13 7.35 2.11
N THR A 158 3.63 8.19 1.20
CA THR A 158 2.89 8.63 0.02
C THR A 158 3.71 8.33 -1.21
N VAL A 159 3.09 7.79 -2.24
CA VAL A 159 3.71 7.65 -3.56
C VAL A 159 2.78 8.20 -4.62
N SER A 160 3.36 8.76 -5.67
CA SER A 160 2.62 9.27 -6.82
C SER A 160 3.31 8.88 -8.11
N TRP A 161 2.49 8.76 -9.15
CA TRP A 161 2.89 8.49 -10.52
C TRP A 161 2.15 9.47 -11.44
N ASP A 162 2.85 10.02 -12.43
CA ASP A 162 2.24 10.67 -13.58
C ASP A 162 2.56 9.90 -14.87
N ASP A 163 1.68 10.00 -15.86
CA ASP A 163 1.77 9.32 -17.16
C ASP A 163 3.00 9.74 -17.99
N ASP A 164 3.66 10.83 -17.61
CA ASP A 164 4.95 11.29 -18.10
C ASP A 164 6.16 10.54 -17.49
N GLY A 165 5.93 9.62 -16.54
CA GLY A 165 6.95 8.72 -15.97
C GLY A 165 7.63 9.25 -14.70
N LEU A 166 7.11 10.30 -14.08
CA LEU A 166 7.65 10.84 -12.83
C LEU A 166 7.04 10.10 -11.62
N MET A 167 7.85 9.19 -11.08
CA MET A 167 7.60 8.58 -9.77
C MET A 167 8.05 9.50 -8.65
N LYS A 168 7.23 9.72 -7.61
CA LYS A 168 7.66 10.32 -6.34
C LYS A 168 7.26 9.46 -5.16
N GLY A 169 8.07 9.52 -4.11
CA GLY A 169 7.83 8.81 -2.86
C GLY A 169 8.22 9.68 -1.68
N TYR A 170 7.41 9.69 -0.64
CA TYR A 170 7.56 10.52 0.55
C TYR A 170 7.39 9.68 1.80
N VAL A 171 8.22 9.95 2.81
CA VAL A 171 8.05 9.42 4.17
C VAL A 171 7.91 10.59 5.12
N ASN A 172 6.81 10.63 5.87
CA ASN A 172 6.47 11.70 6.81
C ASN A 172 6.51 13.10 6.17
N GLY A 173 6.09 13.19 4.90
CA GLY A 173 6.07 14.43 4.12
C GLY A 173 7.41 14.87 3.56
N VAL A 174 8.49 14.10 3.77
CA VAL A 174 9.81 14.36 3.18
C VAL A 174 9.97 13.49 1.94
N GLU A 175 10.25 14.10 0.79
CA GLU A 175 10.50 13.34 -0.44
C GLU A 175 11.80 12.54 -0.31
N GLY A 176 11.75 11.26 -0.68
CA GLY A 176 12.93 10.42 -0.75
C GLY A 176 13.93 10.97 -1.78
N SER A 177 15.21 11.04 -1.43
CA SER A 177 16.28 11.46 -2.34
C SER A 177 16.31 10.58 -3.61
N SER A 178 16.41 11.21 -4.78
CA SER A 178 16.46 10.57 -6.09
C SER A 178 17.66 9.61 -6.23
N GLY A 179 17.46 8.33 -5.90
CA GLY A 179 18.23 7.25 -6.51
C GLY A 179 17.69 7.06 -7.92
N GLY A 180 18.57 7.07 -8.93
CA GLY A 180 18.21 7.18 -10.34
C GLY A 180 17.08 6.23 -10.75
N LEU A 181 16.21 6.72 -11.64
CA LEU A 181 15.32 5.87 -12.41
C LEU A 181 16.19 4.83 -13.12
N ASP A 182 16.18 3.58 -12.66
CA ASP A 182 16.71 2.48 -13.46
C ASP A 182 15.61 2.10 -14.44
N VAL A 183 15.60 2.79 -15.56
CA VAL A 183 14.70 2.51 -16.69
C VAL A 183 15.42 1.49 -17.55
N SER A 184 15.21 0.20 -17.34
CA SER A 184 15.66 -0.77 -18.32
C SER A 184 14.62 -0.87 -19.43
N SER A 185 14.99 -0.35 -20.61
CA SER A 185 14.25 -0.55 -21.87
C SER A 185 14.39 -1.96 -22.39
#